data_AF-A0A7C7ITG5-F1
#
_entry.id   AF-A0A7C7ITG5-F1
#
_cell.length_a   1.000
_cell.length_b   1.000
_cell.length_c   1.000
_cell.angle_alpha   90.00
_cell.angle_beta   90.00
_cell.angle_gamma   90.00
#
_symmetry.space_group_name_H-M   'P 1'
#
loop_
_entity.id
_entity.type
_entity.pdbx_description
1 polymer ?
#
loop_
_entity_poly.entity_id
_entity_poly.type
_entity_poly.pdbx_seq_one_letter_code
_entity_poly.pdbx_strand_id
1 'polypeptide(L)'
;MNKSLQLGLAGALVAIALSFVFPEIYQVGEWKTMDLRFRVQGKIETDPRIVMVDADDASSTQYGRWPWKRSVHAEMIKLLKEAGA
;
A
#
# COMPACT_ATOMS: atom_id res chain seq x y z
N MET A 1 -35.05 21.23 -26.99
CA MET A 1 -33.77 21.15 -26.24
C MET A 1 -32.66 21.67 -27.14
N ASN A 2 -31.83 22.61 -26.66
CA ASN A 2 -30.82 23.25 -27.50
C ASN A 2 -29.79 22.20 -27.97
N LYS A 3 -29.44 22.21 -29.26
CA LYS A 3 -28.49 21.23 -29.85
C LYS A 3 -27.13 21.24 -29.13
N SER A 4 -26.71 22.39 -28.61
CA SER A 4 -25.52 22.54 -27.77
C SER A 4 -25.60 21.77 -26.45
N LEU A 5 -26.76 21.75 -25.80
CA LEU A 5 -26.99 20.99 -24.57
C LEU A 5 -26.95 19.48 -24.82
N GLN A 6 -27.48 19.03 -25.97
CA GLN A 6 -27.43 17.63 -26.38
C GLN A 6 -26.01 17.14 -26.66
N LEU A 7 -25.19 17.95 -27.35
CA LEU A 7 -23.77 17.64 -27.57
C LEU A 7 -23.01 17.56 -26.24
N GLY A 8 -23.27 18.48 -25.31
CA GLY A 8 -22.64 18.46 -23.99
C GLY A 8 -23.00 17.20 -23.19
N LEU A 9 -24.27 16.81 -23.20
CA LEU A 9 -24.75 15.61 -22.50
C LEU A 9 -24.17 14.32 -23.11
N ALA A 10 -24.12 14.23 -24.44
CA ALA A 10 -23.52 13.09 -25.13
C ALA A 10 -22.01 12.98 -24.83
N GLY A 11 -21.29 14.11 -24.82
CA GLY A 11 -19.88 14.15 -24.42
C GLY A 11 -19.65 13.69 -22.97
N ALA A 12 -20.50 14.13 -22.04
CA ALA A 12 -20.43 13.69 -20.64
C ALA A 12 -20.69 12.18 -20.49
N LEU A 13 -21.70 11.63 -21.19
CA LEU A 13 -22.00 10.19 -21.17
C LEU A 13 -20.84 9.36 -21.74
N VAL A 14 -20.22 9.82 -22.82
CA VAL A 14 -19.04 9.16 -23.40
C VAL A 14 -17.85 9.22 -22.43
N ALA A 15 -17.61 10.37 -21.80
CA ALA A 15 -16.56 10.51 -20.81
C ALA A 15 -16.76 9.54 -19.62
N ILE A 16 -17.99 9.47 -19.09
CA ILE A 16 -18.37 8.55 -18.01
C ILE A 16 -18.20 7.09 -18.45
N ALA A 17 -18.67 6.72 -19.64
CA ALA A 17 -18.52 5.36 -20.16
C ALA A 17 -17.04 4.98 -20.31
N LEU A 18 -16.22 5.90 -20.84
CA LEU A 18 -14.77 5.71 -20.93
C LEU A 18 -14.12 5.59 -19.55
N SER A 19 -14.65 6.24 -18.51
CA SER A 19 -14.16 6.07 -17.14
C SER A 19 -14.29 4.65 -16.61
N PHE A 20 -15.40 3.99 -16.95
CA PHE A 20 -15.63 2.59 -16.56
C PHE A 20 -14.80 1.61 -17.38
N VAL A 21 -14.47 1.95 -18.63
CA VAL A 21 -13.68 1.10 -19.53
C VAL A 21 -12.17 1.22 -19.25
N PHE A 22 -11.69 2.39 -18.84
CA PHE A 22 -10.26 2.66 -18.60
C PHE A 22 -10.00 3.18 -17.18
N PRO A 23 -10.24 2.36 -16.14
CA PRO A 23 -10.06 2.77 -14.75
C PRO A 23 -8.61 3.14 -14.42
N GLU A 24 -7.63 2.60 -15.14
CA GLU A 24 -6.20 2.90 -14.97
C GLU A 24 -5.84 4.38 -15.17
N ILE A 25 -6.61 5.12 -15.99
CA ILE A 25 -6.39 6.56 -16.21
C ILE A 25 -6.60 7.34 -14.91
N TYR A 26 -7.54 6.91 -14.07
CA TYR A 26 -7.79 7.53 -12.76
C TYR A 26 -6.83 7.01 -11.68
N GLN A 27 -6.36 5.76 -11.80
CA GLN A 27 -5.45 5.15 -10.82
C GLN A 27 -4.12 5.90 -10.72
N VAL A 28 -3.54 6.36 -11.83
CA VAL A 28 -2.28 7.14 -11.79
C VAL A 28 -2.46 8.44 -11.00
N GLY A 29 -3.61 9.11 -11.18
CA GLY A 29 -3.95 10.30 -10.40
C GLY A 29 -4.11 9.98 -8.92
N GLU A 30 -4.82 8.90 -8.61
CA GLU A 30 -5.01 8.41 -7.25
C GLU A 30 -3.66 8.12 -6.56
N TRP A 31 -2.78 7.31 -7.17
CA TRP A 31 -1.47 6.98 -6.62
C TRP A 31 -0.61 8.22 -6.37
N LYS A 32 -0.59 9.17 -7.31
CA LYS A 32 0.15 10.43 -7.12
C LYS A 32 -0.40 11.25 -5.96
N THR A 33 -1.72 11.31 -5.80
CA THR A 33 -2.33 12.00 -4.65
C THR A 33 -2.04 11.26 -3.34
N MET A 34 -1.99 9.93 -3.35
CA MET A 34 -1.63 9.12 -2.20
C MET A 34 -0.18 9.38 -1.75
N ASP A 35 0.78 9.34 -2.68
CA ASP A 35 2.18 9.66 -2.39
C ASP A 35 2.33 11.08 -1.84
N LEU A 36 1.61 12.05 -2.42
CA LEU A 36 1.61 13.43 -1.93
C LEU A 36 1.07 13.52 -0.50
N ARG A 37 -0.02 12.82 -0.19
CA ARG A 37 -0.60 12.79 1.17
C ARG A 37 0.43 12.27 2.18
N PHE A 38 1.13 11.18 1.88
CA PHE A 38 2.18 10.67 2.77
C PHE A 38 3.35 11.63 2.94
N ARG A 39 3.77 12.33 1.87
CA ARG A 39 4.82 13.36 1.95
C ARG A 39 4.39 14.56 2.78
N VAL A 40 3.15 15.01 2.62
CA VAL A 40 2.58 16.16 3.35
C VAL A 40 2.35 15.82 4.83
N GLN A 41 1.91 14.59 5.13
CA GLN A 41 1.72 14.11 6.50
C GLN A 41 3.01 14.18 7.31
N GLY A 42 4.17 14.04 6.67
CA GLY A 42 5.47 14.14 7.32
C GLY A 42 5.81 12.92 8.18
N LYS A 43 6.88 13.04 8.98
CA LYS A 43 7.29 11.97 9.90
C LYS A 43 6.36 11.93 11.10
N ILE A 44 5.85 10.75 11.40
CA ILE A 44 5.13 10.46 12.64
C ILE A 44 6.18 10.08 13.68
N GLU A 45 6.18 10.73 14.84
CA GLU A 45 7.04 10.31 15.94
C GLU A 45 6.63 8.91 16.40
N THR A 46 7.58 7.98 16.39
CA THR A 46 7.40 6.61 16.84
C THR A 46 7.93 6.48 18.27
N ASP A 47 7.26 5.70 19.10
CA ASP A 47 7.76 5.39 20.44
C ASP A 47 9.07 4.58 20.32
N PRO A 48 10.20 5.06 20.87
CA PRO A 48 11.51 4.41 20.73
C PRO A 48 11.59 3.04 21.43
N ARG A 49 10.58 2.69 22.25
CA ARG A 49 10.48 1.38 22.89
C ARG A 49 9.87 0.32 21.98
N ILE A 50 9.31 0.72 20.84
CA ILE A 50 8.72 -0.20 19.85
C ILE A 50 9.77 -0.50 18.77
N VAL A 51 10.08 -1.77 18.59
CA VAL A 51 10.99 -2.26 17.54
C VAL A 51 10.21 -3.17 16.60
N MET A 52 10.43 -3.01 15.29
CA MET A 52 9.82 -3.85 14.27
C MET A 52 10.76 -5.00 13.92
N VAL A 53 10.27 -6.22 14.04
CA VAL A 53 10.97 -7.44 13.61
C VAL A 53 10.20 -7.99 12.44
N ASP A 54 10.82 -8.00 11.25
CA ASP A 54 10.16 -8.30 9.99
C ASP A 54 10.81 -9.51 9.29
N ALA A 55 10.11 -10.07 8.31
CA ALA A 55 10.58 -11.17 7.48
C ALA A 55 10.82 -10.67 6.05
N ASP A 56 12.09 -10.41 5.74
CA ASP A 56 12.54 -9.86 4.47
C ASP A 56 13.28 -10.88 3.58
N ASP A 57 13.78 -10.42 2.44
CA ASP A 57 14.51 -11.26 1.48
C ASP A 57 15.81 -11.84 2.08
N ALA A 58 16.47 -11.11 2.97
CA ALA A 58 17.65 -11.59 3.69
C ALA A 58 17.27 -12.76 4.62
N SER A 59 16.17 -12.61 5.35
CA SER A 59 15.60 -13.66 6.19
C SER A 59 15.20 -14.88 5.38
N SER A 60 14.59 -14.68 4.20
CA SER A 60 14.23 -15.78 3.29
C SER A 60 15.46 -16.52 2.75
N THR A 61 16.57 -15.82 2.52
CA THR A 61 17.83 -16.44 2.10
C THR A 61 18.41 -17.32 3.22
N GLN A 62 18.22 -16.92 4.49
CA GLN A 62 18.81 -17.60 5.64
C GLN A 62 17.94 -18.74 6.18
N TYR A 63 16.63 -18.53 6.29
CA TYR A 63 15.68 -19.48 6.90
C TYR A 63 14.81 -20.21 5.87
N GLY A 64 14.91 -19.82 4.60
CA GLY A 64 14.09 -20.34 3.50
C GLY A 64 12.78 -19.58 3.32
N ARG A 65 11.98 -20.03 2.36
CA ARG A 65 10.69 -19.42 2.02
C ARG A 65 9.73 -19.53 3.21
N TRP A 66 9.06 -18.42 3.53
CA TRP A 66 7.94 -18.41 4.47
C TRP A 66 6.80 -19.35 3.99
N PRO A 67 6.07 -20.04 4.89
CA PRO A 67 6.21 -20.05 6.35
C PRO A 67 7.39 -20.90 6.84
N TRP A 68 8.15 -20.37 7.80
CA TRP A 68 9.29 -21.08 8.37
C TRP A 68 8.86 -22.23 9.30
N LYS A 69 9.81 -23.12 9.57
CA LYS A 69 9.64 -24.16 10.58
C LYS A 69 9.37 -23.52 11.95
N ARG A 70 8.55 -24.18 12.78
CA ARG A 70 8.24 -23.72 14.15
C ARG A 70 9.47 -23.58 15.04
N SER A 71 10.56 -24.30 14.76
CA SER A 71 11.83 -24.16 15.47
C SER A 71 12.40 -22.74 15.35
N VAL A 72 12.32 -22.12 14.18
CA VAL A 72 12.78 -20.74 13.94
C VAL A 72 11.95 -19.76 14.77
N HIS A 73 10.63 -19.97 14.82
CA HIS A 73 9.74 -19.15 15.65
C HIS A 73 10.02 -19.30 17.14
N ALA A 74 10.29 -20.53 17.61
CA ALA A 74 10.62 -20.79 19.01
C ALA A 74 11.94 -20.10 19.42
N GLU A 75 12.94 -20.14 18.54
CA GLU A 75 14.21 -19.43 18.74
C GLU A 75 14.01 -17.91 18.77
N MET A 76 13.24 -17.36 17.84
CA MET A 76 12.90 -15.93 17.83
C MET A 76 12.21 -15.50 19.13
N ILE A 77 11.20 -16.25 19.60
CA ILE A 77 10.51 -15.95 20.87
C ILE A 77 11.48 -15.98 22.05
N LYS A 78 12.41 -16.95 22.07
CA LYS A 78 13.44 -17.03 23.12
C LYS A 78 14.35 -15.80 23.10
N LEU A 79 14.85 -15.40 21.94
CA LEU A 79 15.71 -14.23 21.77
C LEU A 79 15.00 -12.93 22.17
N LEU A 80 13.75 -12.76 21.76
CA LEU A 80 12.94 -11.59 22.14
C LEU A 80 12.75 -11.52 23.66
N LYS A 81 12.45 -12.65 24.30
CA LYS A 81 12.34 -12.72 25.76
C LYS A 81 13.66 -12.37 26.47
N GLU A 82 14.79 -12.86 25.96
CA GLU A 82 16.12 -12.52 26.48
C GLU A 82 16.45 -11.03 26.31
N ALA A 83 15.95 -10.41 25.24
CA ALA A 83 16.07 -8.98 24.98
C ALA A 83 15.08 -8.10 25.80
N GLY A 84 14.17 -8.71 26.56
CA GLY A 84 13.24 -8.01 27.45
C GLY A 84 11.89 -7.63 26.83
N ALA A 85 11.49 -8.27 25.72
CA ALA A 85 10.14 -8.16 25.14
C ALA A 85 9.09 -8.94 25.93
#